data_AF-A0A2Z6RH02-F1
#
_entry.id   AF-A0A2Z6RH02-F1
#
_cell.length_a   1.000
_cell.length_b   1.000
_cell.length_c   1.000
_cell.angle_alpha   90.00
_cell.angle_beta   90.00
_cell.angle_gamma   90.00
#
_symmetry.space_group_name_H-M   'P 1'
#
loop_
_entity.id
_entity.type
_entity.pdbx_description
1 polymer ?
#
loop_
_entity_poly.entity_id
_entity_poly.type
_entity_poly.pdbx_seq_one_letter_code
_entity_poly.pdbx_strand_id
1 'polypeptide(L)'
;MKKGFLLTNPASKTTETSSTTKVTPTTALKSIPSDRFHNVIVDFISGLIKRNPSSIFNSIITTDPSAIDEFFSTYKEQMVPMDKLSRNIHKDDCFPIIAQFLATFLNLFLLDDKNQEIFLMDSKIR
;
A
#
# COMPACT_ATOMS: atom_id res chain seq x y z
N MET A 1 -29.08 -58.77 33.65
CA MET A 1 -27.81 -58.12 34.04
C MET A 1 -26.84 -58.09 32.87
N LYS A 2 -26.04 -57.03 32.80
CA LYS A 2 -25.21 -56.57 31.66
C LYS A 2 -24.11 -57.54 31.23
N LYS A 3 -23.80 -57.58 29.93
CA LYS A 3 -22.55 -57.08 29.30
C LYS A 3 -22.31 -57.75 27.94
N GLY A 4 -22.20 -56.93 26.90
CA GLY A 4 -21.66 -57.31 25.60
C GLY A 4 -21.23 -56.04 24.90
N PHE A 5 -19.98 -55.61 25.13
CA PHE A 5 -19.31 -54.64 24.28
C PHE A 5 -18.87 -55.38 23.01
N LEU A 6 -19.10 -54.79 21.83
CA LEU A 6 -18.05 -54.29 20.93
C LEU A 6 -18.64 -53.92 19.55
N LEU A 7 -18.33 -52.68 19.16
CA LEU A 7 -18.04 -52.17 17.81
C LEU A 7 -19.10 -52.34 16.71
N THR A 8 -19.62 -51.21 16.22
CA THR A 8 -19.26 -50.66 14.90
C THR A 8 -20.11 -49.42 14.63
N ASN A 9 -19.47 -48.26 14.44
CA ASN A 9 -19.64 -47.50 13.19
C ASN A 9 -18.53 -46.45 13.07
N PRO A 10 -17.97 -46.27 11.86
CA PRO A 10 -16.88 -45.34 11.62
C PRO A 10 -17.37 -43.89 11.72
N ALA A 11 -16.47 -43.00 12.17
CA ALA A 11 -16.72 -41.57 12.20
C ALA A 11 -17.13 -41.07 10.81
N SER A 12 -18.22 -40.30 10.76
CA SER A 12 -18.69 -39.65 9.54
C SER A 12 -17.56 -38.77 9.00
N LYS A 13 -17.13 -39.02 7.75
CA LYS A 13 -16.22 -38.13 7.04
C LYS A 13 -16.88 -36.75 6.97
N THR A 14 -16.29 -35.78 7.66
CA THR A 14 -16.62 -34.37 7.48
C THR A 14 -16.20 -34.02 6.06
N THR A 15 -17.16 -33.88 5.16
CA THR A 15 -16.92 -33.28 3.86
C THR A 15 -16.56 -31.82 4.13
N GLU A 16 -15.29 -31.49 3.98
CA GLU A 16 -14.85 -30.10 4.00
C GLU A 16 -15.48 -29.40 2.81
N THR A 17 -16.60 -28.72 3.05
CA THR A 17 -17.16 -27.75 2.13
C THR A 17 -16.23 -26.54 2.16
N SER A 18 -15.09 -26.63 1.46
CA SER A 18 -14.32 -25.45 1.08
C SER A 18 -15.22 -24.64 0.14
N SER A 19 -16.01 -23.74 0.73
CA SER A 19 -16.69 -22.69 -0.01
C SER A 19 -15.61 -21.71 -0.44
N THR A 20 -14.94 -22.03 -1.55
CA THR A 20 -14.16 -21.06 -2.29
C THR A 20 -15.17 -20.08 -2.86
N THR A 21 -15.53 -19.06 -2.08
CA THR A 21 -16.16 -17.87 -2.63
C THR A 21 -15.10 -17.26 -3.53
N LYS A 22 -15.12 -17.67 -4.80
CA LYS A 22 -14.31 -17.10 -5.85
C LYS A 22 -14.85 -15.69 -6.03
N VAL A 23 -14.27 -14.75 -5.28
CA VAL A 23 -14.49 -13.33 -5.51
C VAL A 23 -13.88 -13.09 -6.88
N THR A 24 -14.72 -13.16 -7.92
CA THR A 24 -14.35 -12.67 -9.23
C THR A 24 -14.08 -11.18 -9.03
N PRO A 25 -12.82 -10.70 -9.22
CA PRO A 25 -12.56 -9.28 -9.20
C PRO A 25 -13.45 -8.70 -10.29
N THR A 26 -14.44 -7.91 -9.90
CA THR A 26 -15.29 -7.23 -10.86
C THR A 26 -14.40 -6.17 -11.48
N THR A 27 -13.83 -6.49 -12.64
CA THR A 27 -13.15 -5.57 -13.55
C THR A 27 -14.16 -4.61 -14.17
N ALA A 28 -14.85 -3.85 -13.33
CA ALA A 28 -15.50 -2.61 -13.73
C ALA A 28 -14.42 -1.52 -13.69
N LEU A 29 -13.43 -1.62 -14.58
CA LEU A 29 -12.32 -0.67 -14.67
C LEU A 29 -12.82 0.64 -15.30
N LYS A 30 -13.68 1.38 -14.58
CA LYS A 30 -13.53 2.84 -14.58
C LYS A 30 -12.12 3.07 -14.04
N SER A 31 -11.28 3.76 -14.78
CA SER A 31 -9.91 4.06 -14.35
C SER A 31 -9.96 4.57 -12.91
N ILE A 32 -9.24 3.87 -12.04
CA ILE A 32 -9.14 4.27 -10.63
C ILE A 32 -8.55 5.69 -10.62
N PRO A 33 -9.17 6.67 -9.94
CA PRO A 33 -8.61 8.02 -9.86
C PRO A 33 -7.20 7.95 -9.29
N SER A 34 -6.24 8.56 -9.99
CA SER A 34 -4.83 8.54 -9.61
C SER A 34 -4.55 9.30 -8.30
N ASP A 35 -5.49 10.11 -7.85
CA ASP A 35 -5.37 10.97 -6.67
C ASP A 35 -6.02 10.39 -5.40
N ARG A 36 -6.68 9.22 -5.50
CA ARG A 36 -7.48 8.65 -4.39
C ARG A 36 -6.70 8.42 -3.09
N PHE A 37 -5.38 8.23 -3.18
CA PHE A 37 -4.51 7.99 -2.03
C PHE A 37 -3.72 9.22 -1.58
N HIS A 38 -3.79 10.33 -2.33
CA HIS A 38 -2.94 11.50 -2.08
C HIS A 38 -3.04 12.02 -0.65
N ASN A 39 -4.24 12.11 -0.08
CA ASN A 39 -4.42 12.63 1.28
C ASN A 39 -3.73 11.72 2.31
N VAL A 40 -3.95 10.40 2.21
CA VAL A 40 -3.34 9.41 3.12
C VAL A 40 -1.81 9.42 2.99
N ILE A 41 -1.31 9.50 1.76
CA ILE A 41 0.13 9.57 1.48
C ILE A 41 0.73 10.86 2.05
N VAL A 42 0.10 12.01 1.83
CA VAL A 42 0.57 13.31 2.34
C VAL A 42 0.61 13.30 3.87
N ASP A 43 -0.42 12.79 4.52
CA ASP A 43 -0.48 12.68 5.98
C ASP A 43 0.59 11.72 6.51
N PHE A 44 0.77 10.58 5.85
CA PHE A 44 1.79 9.60 6.20
C PHE A 44 3.20 10.17 6.06
N ILE A 45 3.54 10.74 4.91
CA ILE A 45 4.87 11.31 4.63
C ILE A 45 5.15 12.50 5.56
N SER A 46 4.19 13.39 5.79
CA SER A 46 4.35 14.49 6.75
C SER A 46 4.58 13.96 8.16
N GLY A 47 3.77 13.00 8.62
CA GLY A 47 3.93 12.38 9.92
C GLY A 47 5.25 11.64 10.06
N LEU A 48 5.75 11.03 8.99
CA LEU A 48 7.03 10.35 8.95
C LEU A 48 8.18 11.36 9.07
N ILE A 49 8.16 12.44 8.28
CA ILE A 49 9.19 13.48 8.32
C ILE A 49 9.23 14.14 9.71
N LYS A 50 8.07 14.56 10.25
CA LYS A 50 7.99 15.26 11.55
C LYS A 50 8.48 14.43 12.74
N ARG A 51 8.34 13.10 12.68
CA ARG A 51 8.75 12.19 13.78
C ARG A 51 10.23 11.80 13.71
N ASN A 52 10.90 12.12 12.60
CA ASN A 52 12.28 11.78 12.39
C ASN A 52 13.16 13.04 12.44
N PRO A 53 14.44 12.92 12.83
CA PRO A 53 15.38 14.03 12.69
C PRO A 53 15.44 14.50 11.23
N SER A 54 15.44 15.82 11.01
CA SER A 54 15.52 16.42 9.68
C SER A 54 16.73 15.92 8.87
N SER A 55 17.79 15.47 9.56
CA SER A 55 18.99 14.90 8.95
C SER A 55 18.74 13.62 8.14
N ILE A 56 17.74 12.81 8.46
CA ILE A 56 17.48 11.55 7.73
C ILE A 56 17.03 11.85 6.31
N PHE A 57 15.97 12.64 6.15
CA PHE A 57 15.43 12.94 4.83
C PHE A 57 16.32 13.90 4.04
N ASN A 58 16.98 14.86 4.71
CA ASN A 58 17.94 15.74 4.07
C ASN A 58 19.22 15.02 3.61
N SER A 59 19.50 13.80 4.10
CA SER A 59 20.63 12.99 3.63
C SER A 59 20.35 12.26 2.30
N ILE A 60 19.09 12.20 1.86
CA ILE A 60 18.73 11.60 0.58
C ILE A 60 19.08 12.59 -0.53
N ILE A 61 20.23 12.36 -1.15
CA ILE A 61 20.74 13.16 -2.26
C ILE A 61 20.71 12.28 -3.52
N THR A 62 20.19 12.81 -4.62
CA THR A 62 20.32 12.16 -5.93
C THR A 62 21.66 12.53 -6.56
N THR A 63 22.41 11.53 -7.02
CA THR A 63 23.63 11.74 -7.81
C THR A 63 23.31 12.17 -9.25
N ASP A 64 22.08 11.93 -9.70
CA ASP A 64 21.58 12.31 -11.01
C ASP A 64 20.19 12.95 -10.86
N PRO A 65 20.12 14.29 -10.76
CA PRO A 65 18.85 15.00 -10.69
C PRO A 65 17.93 14.73 -11.90
N SER A 66 18.50 14.42 -13.07
CA SER A 66 17.72 14.20 -14.28
C SER A 66 16.84 12.96 -14.20
N ALA A 67 17.27 11.94 -13.44
CA ALA A 67 16.48 10.73 -13.21
C ALA A 67 15.18 11.02 -12.44
N ILE A 68 15.19 11.99 -11.52
CA ILE A 68 13.99 12.40 -10.78
C ILE A 68 13.04 13.18 -11.71
N ASP A 69 13.59 14.06 -12.54
CA ASP A 69 12.79 14.82 -13.51
C ASP A 69 12.16 13.88 -14.55
N GLU A 70 12.92 12.91 -15.05
CA GLU A 70 12.42 11.87 -15.95
C GLU A 70 11.30 11.08 -15.28
N PHE A 71 11.49 10.63 -14.04
CA PHE A 71 10.47 9.95 -13.26
C PHE A 71 9.17 10.76 -13.16
N PHE A 72 9.25 12.05 -12.80
CA PHE A 72 8.05 12.90 -12.75
C PHE A 72 7.42 13.14 -14.12
N SER A 73 8.22 13.19 -15.19
CA SER A 73 7.71 13.30 -16.55
C SER A 73 6.92 12.05 -16.96
N THR A 74 7.41 10.86 -16.61
CA THR A 74 6.78 9.57 -16.91
C THR A 74 5.47 9.41 -16.15
N TYR A 75 5.42 9.83 -14.89
CA TYR A 75 4.29 9.59 -13.98
C TYR A 75 3.50 10.85 -13.63
N LYS A 76 3.47 11.82 -14.55
CA LYS A 76 2.89 13.15 -14.32
C LYS A 76 1.45 13.13 -13.80
N GLU A 77 0.64 12.19 -14.27
CA GLU A 77 -0.78 12.06 -13.89
C GLU A 77 -0.99 11.44 -12.51
N GLN A 78 -0.01 10.68 -12.02
CA GLN A 78 -0.03 10.02 -10.70
C GLN A 78 0.80 10.79 -9.66
N MET A 79 1.50 11.85 -10.09
CA MET A 79 2.34 12.67 -9.23
C MET A 79 1.52 13.30 -8.11
N VAL A 80 2.02 13.18 -6.88
CA VAL A 80 1.43 13.89 -5.73
C VAL A 80 1.76 15.38 -5.86
N PRO A 81 0.77 16.28 -5.87
CA PRO A 81 1.02 17.70 -6.05
C PRO A 81 1.87 18.29 -4.91
N MET A 82 2.90 19.05 -5.28
CA MET A 82 3.81 19.68 -4.32
C MET A 82 3.08 20.65 -3.39
N ASP A 83 2.03 21.31 -3.85
CA ASP A 83 1.22 22.23 -3.04
C ASP A 83 0.42 21.52 -1.94
N LYS A 84 0.12 20.21 -2.09
CA LYS A 84 -0.47 19.42 -1.01
C LYS A 84 0.58 19.05 0.04
N LEU A 85 1.79 18.70 -0.39
CA LEU A 85 2.89 18.32 0.49
C LEU A 85 3.43 19.52 1.30
N SER A 86 3.61 20.67 0.66
CA SER A 86 4.19 21.87 1.26
C SER A 86 3.32 22.52 2.34
N ARG A 87 2.01 22.20 2.39
CA ARG A 87 1.14 22.59 3.52
C ARG A 87 1.56 21.95 4.84
N ASN A 88 2.23 20.80 4.77
CA ASN A 88 2.46 19.93 5.91
C ASN A 88 3.95 19.66 6.18
N ILE A 89 4.85 20.06 5.28
CA ILE A 89 6.29 19.79 5.33
C ILE A 89 7.04 21.11 5.11
N HIS A 90 7.88 21.54 6.07
CA HIS A 90 8.75 22.69 5.87
C HIS A 90 10.00 22.30 5.07
N LYS A 91 10.55 23.26 4.32
CA LYS A 91 11.75 23.04 3.49
C LYS A 91 12.98 22.63 4.29
N ASP A 92 13.03 23.02 5.57
CA ASP A 92 14.14 22.68 6.46
C ASP A 92 14.05 21.23 6.97
N ASP A 93 12.87 20.61 6.91
CA ASP A 93 12.63 19.25 7.37
C ASP A 93 13.01 18.20 6.31
N CYS A 94 12.79 18.52 5.04
CA CYS A 94 13.05 17.65 3.90
C CYS A 94 13.15 18.48 2.62
N PHE A 95 14.07 18.13 1.72
CA PHE A 95 14.07 18.66 0.36
C PHE A 95 12.71 18.38 -0.32
N PRO A 96 11.96 19.40 -0.78
CA PRO A 96 10.62 19.22 -1.31
C PRO A 96 10.55 18.19 -2.45
N ILE A 97 11.56 18.17 -3.31
CA ILE A 97 11.65 17.23 -4.44
C ILE A 97 11.75 15.77 -3.99
N ILE A 98 12.43 15.51 -2.86
CA ILE A 98 12.54 14.16 -2.28
C ILE A 98 11.20 13.76 -1.65
N ALA A 99 10.55 14.66 -0.92
CA ALA A 99 9.22 14.40 -0.38
C ALA A 99 8.21 14.07 -1.49
N GLN A 100 8.24 14.83 -2.60
CA GLN A 100 7.37 14.58 -3.75
C GLN A 100 7.71 13.28 -4.48
N PHE A 101 9.00 12.95 -4.60
CA PHE A 101 9.46 11.69 -5.16
C PHE A 101 8.94 10.50 -4.35
N LEU A 102 9.16 10.48 -3.03
CA LEU A 102 8.70 9.41 -2.14
C LEU A 102 7.17 9.28 -2.15
N ALA A 103 6.45 10.41 -2.10
CA ALA A 103 5.00 10.42 -2.14
C ALA A 103 4.45 9.87 -3.47
N THR A 104 5.06 10.25 -4.60
CA THR A 104 4.67 9.78 -5.93
C THR A 104 5.00 8.31 -6.12
N PHE A 105 6.19 7.86 -5.67
CA PHE A 105 6.57 6.46 -5.67
C PHE A 105 5.58 5.60 -4.89
N LEU A 106 5.18 6.04 -3.69
CA LEU A 106 4.17 5.35 -2.90
C LEU A 106 2.79 5.35 -3.58
N ASN A 107 2.41 6.44 -4.24
CA ASN A 107 1.15 6.52 -4.97
C ASN A 107 1.10 5.51 -6.13
N LEU A 108 2.17 5.43 -6.92
CA LEU A 108 2.31 4.43 -7.99
C LEU A 108 2.22 3.02 -7.45
N PHE A 109 2.91 2.75 -6.35
CA PHE A 109 2.87 1.44 -5.70
C PHE A 109 1.44 1.07 -5.27
N LEU A 110 0.71 1.99 -4.65
CA LEU A 110 -0.66 1.76 -4.18
C LEU A 110 -1.71 1.71 -5.30
N LEU A 111 -1.47 2.33 -6.45
CA LEU A 111 -2.39 2.28 -7.59
C LEU A 111 -2.36 0.94 -8.32
N ASP A 112 -1.31 0.13 -8.16
CA ASP A 112 -1.22 -1.20 -8.73
C ASP A 112 -2.00 -2.23 -7.89
N ASP A 113 -2.98 -2.89 -8.50
CA ASP A 113 -3.86 -3.84 -7.81
C ASP A 113 -3.10 -5.07 -7.25
N LYS A 114 -2.01 -5.51 -7.90
CA LYS A 114 -1.18 -6.62 -7.39
C LYS A 114 -0.42 -6.18 -6.15
N ASN A 115 0.08 -4.95 -6.13
CA ASN A 115 0.74 -4.37 -4.96
C ASN A 115 -0.26 -4.12 -3.82
N GLN A 116 -1.50 -3.74 -4.13
CA GLN A 116 -2.58 -3.68 -3.13
C GLN A 116 -2.86 -5.06 -2.53
N GLU A 117 -2.88 -6.11 -3.34
CA GLU A 117 -3.03 -7.49 -2.84
C GLU A 117 -1.90 -7.85 -1.87
N ILE A 118 -0.65 -7.44 -2.09
CA ILE A 118 0.44 -7.67 -1.13
C ILE A 118 0.11 -7.04 0.24
N PHE A 119 -0.38 -5.80 0.27
CA PHE A 119 -0.79 -5.13 1.51
C PHE A 119 -2.00 -5.80 2.18
N LEU A 120 -2.96 -6.28 1.38
CA LEU A 120 -4.21 -6.84 1.88
C LEU A 120 -4.09 -8.32 2.27
N MET A 121 -3.18 -9.08 1.67
CA MET A 121 -3.00 -10.50 2.00
C MET A 121 -2.39 -10.70 3.39
N ASP A 122 -1.54 -9.78 3.84
CA ASP A 122 -1.05 -9.75 5.23
C ASP A 122 -2.11 -9.21 6.22
N SER A 123 -3.19 -8.59 5.74
CA SER A 123 -4.29 -8.11 6.57
C SER A 123 -5.30 -9.20 6.96
N LYS A 124 -5.08 -10.46 6.56
CA LYS A 124 -5.59 -11.63 7.31
C LYS A 124 -4.84 -11.74 8.64
N ILE A 125 -5.00 -10.69 9.46
CA ILE A 125 -4.64 -10.68 10.86
C ILE A 125 -5.44 -11.81 11.50
N ARG A 126 -4.68 -12.82 11.93
CA ARG A 126 -5.15 -14.03 12.60
C ARG A 126 -5.52 -13.75 14.05
#